data_AF-A0A2M6WNU7-F1
#
_entry.id   AF-A0A2M6WNU7-F1
#
_cell.length_a   1.000
_cell.length_b   1.000
_cell.length_c   1.000
_cell.angle_alpha   90.00
_cell.angle_beta   90.00
_cell.angle_gamma   90.00
#
_symmetry.space_group_name_H-M   'P 1'
#
loop_
_entity.id
_entity.type
_entity.pdbx_description
1 polymer ?
#
loop_
_entity_poly.entity_id
_entity_poly.type
_entity_poly.pdbx_seq_one_letter_code
_entity_poly.pdbx_strand_id
1 'polypeptide(L)'
;MNKIFDNIGRLILGLIVLAELFSIFTFYILGFNNVAVLIIALLALMLTLYRLDYGVLLLLVELFIGSKGYLFYFESAGVQISVRILLWLIVMTVWLVFFFSKWIRIKKFPWPGIQKSPFLGAFG
;
A
#
# COMPACT_ATOMS: atom_id res chain seq x y z
N MET A 1 -12.49 11.36 -37.71
CA MET A 1 -11.97 12.12 -36.55
C MET A 1 -13.08 12.31 -35.51
N ASN A 2 -13.67 11.22 -34.96
CA ASN A 2 -14.71 11.26 -33.91
C ASN A 2 -14.82 9.92 -33.14
N LYS A 3 -13.70 9.20 -32.93
CA LYS A 3 -13.67 7.94 -32.16
C LYS A 3 -13.60 8.14 -30.64
N ILE A 4 -13.48 9.39 -30.19
CA ILE A 4 -13.36 9.73 -28.75
C ILE A 4 -14.73 9.58 -28.04
N PHE A 5 -15.84 9.67 -28.78
CA PHE A 5 -17.21 9.58 -28.24
C PHE A 5 -17.94 8.26 -28.53
N ASP A 6 -17.21 7.18 -28.81
CA ASP A 6 -17.78 5.83 -28.79
C ASP A 6 -18.30 5.47 -27.38
N ASN A 7 -19.13 4.42 -27.27
CA ASN A 7 -19.69 3.97 -25.97
C ASN A 7 -18.63 3.79 -24.88
N ILE A 8 -17.42 3.35 -25.28
CA ILE A 8 -16.27 3.20 -24.38
C ILE A 8 -15.77 4.55 -23.87
N GLY A 9 -15.71 5.58 -24.73
CA GLY A 9 -15.31 6.94 -24.32
C GLY A 9 -16.32 7.57 -23.37
N ARG A 10 -17.62 7.34 -23.59
CA ARG A 10 -18.68 7.77 -22.65
C ARG A 10 -18.58 7.07 -21.30
N LEU A 11 -18.24 5.77 -21.29
CA LEU A 11 -18.00 5.03 -20.04
C LEU A 11 -16.77 5.54 -19.29
N ILE A 12 -15.68 5.82 -19.99
CA ILE A 12 -14.46 6.38 -19.39
C ILE A 12 -14.72 7.78 -18.82
N LEU A 13 -15.40 8.65 -19.57
CA LEU A 13 -15.80 9.97 -19.07
C LEU A 13 -16.75 9.86 -17.87
N GLY A 14 -17.70 8.92 -17.91
CA GLY A 14 -18.57 8.64 -16.76
C GLY A 14 -17.81 8.17 -15.53
N LEU A 15 -16.80 7.31 -15.70
CA LEU A 15 -15.92 6.86 -14.63
C LEU A 15 -15.05 8.00 -14.07
N ILE A 16 -14.54 8.89 -14.93
CA ILE A 16 -13.78 10.07 -14.51
C ILE A 16 -14.67 11.02 -13.70
N VAL A 17 -15.88 11.31 -14.17
CA VAL A 17 -16.83 12.16 -13.44
C VAL A 17 -17.24 11.52 -12.10
N LEU A 18 -17.47 10.21 -12.07
CA LEU A 18 -17.72 9.48 -10.82
C LEU A 18 -16.54 9.57 -9.85
N ALA A 19 -15.31 9.41 -10.34
CA ALA A 19 -14.10 9.52 -9.53
C ALA A 19 -13.92 10.94 -8.96
N GLU A 20 -14.18 11.97 -9.77
CA GLU A 20 -14.15 13.38 -9.36
C GLU A 20 -15.24 13.68 -8.31
N LEU A 21 -16.48 13.21 -8.52
CA LEU A 21 -17.54 13.36 -7.53
C LEU A 21 -17.17 12.68 -6.21
N PHE A 22 -16.61 11.47 -6.28
CA PHE A 22 -16.14 10.74 -5.10
C PHE A 22 -15.04 11.51 -4.37
N SER A 23 -14.12 12.15 -5.11
CA SER A 23 -13.09 13.02 -4.55
C SER A 23 -13.68 14.23 -3.82
N ILE A 24 -14.69 14.90 -4.41
CA ILE A 24 -15.38 16.03 -3.78
C ILE A 24 -16.11 15.59 -2.50
N PHE A 25 -16.78 14.44 -2.52
CA PHE A 25 -17.45 13.89 -1.33
C PHE A 25 -16.47 13.55 -0.21
N THR A 26 -15.29 13.04 -0.54
CA THR A 26 -14.23 12.76 0.44
C THR A 26 -13.62 14.03 1.04
N PHE A 27 -13.65 15.15 0.31
CA PHE A 27 -13.14 16.44 0.77
C PHE A 27 -14.13 17.18 1.68
N TYR A 28 -15.43 17.10 1.42
CA TYR A 28 -16.44 17.90 2.12
C TYR A 28 -16.91 17.31 3.46
N ILE A 29 -16.80 15.98 3.66
CA ILE A 29 -17.27 15.30 4.86
C ILE A 29 -16.07 14.98 5.77
N LEU A 30 -15.80 15.89 6.71
CA LEU A 30 -14.83 15.67 7.79
C LEU A 30 -15.23 14.39 8.56
N GLY A 31 -14.46 13.31 8.39
CA GLY A 31 -14.72 12.00 9.01
C GLY A 31 -14.96 10.85 8.03
N PHE A 32 -15.45 11.11 6.81
CA PHE A 32 -15.60 10.05 5.79
C PHE A 32 -14.24 9.51 5.35
N ASN A 33 -13.25 10.40 5.23
CA ASN A 33 -11.87 10.02 4.93
C ASN A 33 -11.30 9.06 5.99
N ASN A 34 -11.46 9.38 7.27
CA ASN A 34 -11.00 8.52 8.38
C ASN A 34 -11.65 7.13 8.34
N VAL A 35 -12.95 7.04 8.04
CA VAL A 35 -13.66 5.75 7.91
C VAL A 35 -13.16 4.98 6.68
N ALA A 36 -13.00 5.65 5.54
CA ALA A 36 -12.46 5.02 4.33
C ALA A 36 -11.04 4.48 4.54
N VAL A 37 -10.17 5.26 5.17
CA VAL A 37 -8.81 4.86 5.56
C VAL A 37 -8.86 3.62 6.45
N LEU A 38 -9.75 3.59 7.44
CA LEU A 38 -9.88 2.46 8.37
C LEU A 38 -10.35 1.20 7.65
N ILE A 39 -11.33 1.30 6.74
CA ILE A 39 -11.80 0.17 5.92
C ILE A 39 -10.68 -0.35 5.03
N ILE A 40 -9.96 0.53 4.34
CA ILE A 40 -8.80 0.17 3.50
C ILE A 40 -7.72 -0.52 4.34
N ALA A 41 -7.44 0.00 5.54
CA ALA A 41 -6.47 -0.58 6.46
C ALA A 41 -6.86 -1.99 6.89
N LEU A 42 -8.12 -2.21 7.26
CA LEU A 42 -8.63 -3.52 7.65
C LEU A 42 -8.55 -4.53 6.50
N LEU A 43 -8.98 -4.12 5.31
CA LEU A 43 -8.88 -4.96 4.11
C LEU A 43 -7.43 -5.30 3.80
N ALA A 44 -6.54 -4.31 3.80
CA ALA A 44 -5.11 -4.52 3.57
C ALA A 44 -4.49 -5.46 4.61
N LEU A 45 -4.86 -5.32 5.89
CA LEU A 45 -4.40 -6.21 6.95
C LEU A 45 -4.88 -7.65 6.72
N MET A 46 -6.16 -7.86 6.40
CA MET A 46 -6.69 -9.20 6.09
C MET A 46 -6.00 -9.83 4.88
N LEU A 47 -5.82 -9.06 3.80
CA LEU A 47 -5.13 -9.51 2.59
C LEU A 47 -3.66 -9.86 2.85
N THR A 48 -2.95 -9.02 3.61
CA THR A 48 -1.53 -9.21 3.94
C THR A 48 -1.34 -10.44 4.84
N LEU A 49 -2.25 -10.68 5.79
CA LEU A 49 -2.24 -11.88 6.64
C LEU A 49 -2.49 -13.16 5.85
N TYR A 50 -3.35 -13.13 4.82
CA TYR A 50 -3.58 -14.27 3.94
C TYR A 50 -2.33 -14.58 3.10
N ARG A 51 -1.79 -13.56 2.42
CA ARG A 51 -0.53 -13.63 1.68
C ARG A 51 0.17 -12.28 1.66
N LEU A 52 1.44 -12.29 2.07
CA LEU A 52 2.26 -11.08 2.11
C LEU A 52 2.36 -10.40 0.73
N ASP A 53 2.39 -11.20 -0.34
CA ASP A 53 2.48 -10.71 -1.73
C ASP A 53 1.32 -9.76 -2.08
N TYR A 54 0.11 -10.04 -1.57
CA TYR A 54 -1.06 -9.18 -1.80
C TYR A 54 -0.94 -7.85 -1.07
N GLY A 55 -0.36 -7.85 0.13
CA GLY A 55 -0.07 -6.61 0.86
C GLY A 55 0.92 -5.71 0.11
N VAL A 56 1.97 -6.31 -0.45
CA VAL A 56 2.96 -5.58 -1.27
C VAL A 56 2.34 -5.05 -2.57
N LEU A 57 1.53 -5.86 -3.26
CA LEU A 57 0.83 -5.43 -4.48
C LEU A 57 -0.14 -4.27 -4.20
N LEU A 58 -0.89 -4.35 -3.11
CA LEU A 58 -1.82 -3.28 -2.70
C LEU A 58 -1.06 -1.99 -2.40
N LEU A 59 0.09 -2.10 -1.72
CA LEU A 59 0.96 -0.96 -1.46
C LEU A 59 1.50 -0.32 -2.75
N LEU A 60 1.87 -1.13 -3.75
CA LEU A 60 2.30 -0.63 -5.05
C LEU A 60 1.17 0.07 -5.80
N VAL A 61 -0.03 -0.52 -5.81
CA VAL A 61 -1.23 0.08 -6.41
C VAL A 61 -1.53 1.43 -5.77
N GLU A 62 -1.51 1.52 -4.45
CA GLU A 62 -1.70 2.78 -3.73
C GLU A 62 -0.58 3.79 -4.06
N LEU A 63 0.66 3.34 -4.29
CA LEU A 63 1.77 4.21 -4.69
C LEU A 63 1.56 4.81 -6.08
N PHE A 64 1.03 4.02 -7.02
CA PHE A 64 0.72 4.48 -8.38
C PHE A 64 -0.50 5.39 -8.42
N ILE A 65 -1.57 5.04 -7.70
CA ILE A 65 -2.82 5.82 -7.64
C ILE A 65 -2.62 7.08 -6.80
N GLY A 66 -2.06 6.93 -5.61
CA GLY A 66 -1.84 7.98 -4.62
C GLY A 66 -0.59 8.81 -4.90
N SER A 67 -0.28 9.15 -6.15
CA SER A 67 0.90 9.94 -6.55
C SER A 67 1.05 11.25 -5.75
N LYS A 68 -0.06 11.86 -5.32
CA LYS A 68 -0.08 13.07 -4.47
C LYS A 68 -0.07 12.79 -2.96
N GLY A 69 -0.37 11.58 -2.50
CA GLY A 69 -0.36 11.22 -1.07
C GLY A 69 -1.47 11.83 -0.20
N TYR A 70 -2.39 12.60 -0.78
CA TYR A 70 -3.45 13.34 -0.06
C TYR A 70 -4.87 12.81 -0.28
N LEU A 71 -5.08 11.78 -1.11
CA LEU A 71 -6.43 11.28 -1.41
C LEU A 71 -7.10 10.70 -0.16
N PHE A 72 -6.34 9.91 0.62
CA PHE A 72 -6.83 9.32 1.86
C PHE A 72 -5.83 9.53 2.98
N TYR A 73 -6.30 10.15 4.06
CA TYR A 73 -5.51 10.41 5.25
C TYR A 73 -6.40 10.30 6.49
N PHE A 74 -5.84 9.71 7.52
CA PHE A 74 -6.42 9.70 8.85
C PHE A 74 -5.96 10.95 9.58
N GLU A 75 -6.91 11.83 9.90
CA GLU A 75 -6.64 13.02 10.71
C GLU A 75 -7.28 12.88 12.08
N SER A 76 -6.46 13.01 13.13
CA SER A 76 -6.93 13.03 14.52
C SER A 76 -6.04 13.94 15.34
N ALA A 77 -6.65 14.87 16.10
CA ALA A 77 -5.95 15.83 16.97
C ALA A 77 -4.82 16.63 16.29
N GLY A 78 -4.98 16.97 15.00
CA GLY A 78 -4.00 17.73 14.22
C GLY A 78 -2.84 16.90 13.65
N VAL A 79 -2.83 15.58 13.88
CA VAL A 79 -1.87 14.66 13.26
C VAL A 79 -2.52 14.04 12.02
N GLN A 80 -1.88 14.19 10.87
CA GLN A 80 -2.31 13.62 9.59
C GLN A 80 -1.42 12.43 9.22
N ILE A 81 -2.03 11.24 9.16
CA ILE A 81 -1.36 10.00 8.75
C ILE A 81 -1.92 9.58 7.39
N SER A 82 -1.06 9.57 6.36
CA SER A 82 -1.47 9.10 5.03
C SER A 82 -1.71 7.59 5.02
N VAL A 83 -2.64 7.12 4.16
CA VAL A 83 -2.89 5.69 3.95
C VAL A 83 -1.61 4.94 3.57
N ARG A 84 -0.71 5.56 2.80
CA ARG A 84 0.56 4.94 2.39
C ARG A 84 1.40 4.51 3.58
N ILE A 85 1.53 5.37 4.59
CA ILE A 85 2.29 5.08 5.80
C ILE A 85 1.62 3.94 6.58
N LEU A 86 0.29 3.97 6.65
CA LEU A 86 -0.49 2.95 7.33
C LEU A 86 -0.34 1.58 6.66
N LEU A 87 -0.46 1.50 5.33
CA LEU A 87 -0.26 0.28 4.55
C LEU A 87 1.16 -0.25 4.68
N TRP A 88 2.16 0.63 4.60
CA TRP A 88 3.56 0.26 4.75
C TRP A 88 3.82 -0.33 6.13
N LEU A 89 3.25 0.28 7.18
CA LEU A 89 3.35 -0.23 8.54
C LEU A 89 2.70 -1.61 8.67
N ILE A 90 1.49 -1.81 8.12
CA ILE A 90 0.82 -3.12 8.11
C ILE A 90 1.70 -4.19 7.45
N VAL A 91 2.19 -3.93 6.24
CA VAL A 91 3.03 -4.88 5.49
C VAL A 91 4.30 -5.22 6.25
N MET A 92 4.98 -4.21 6.79
CA MET A 92 6.22 -4.42 7.55
C MET A 92 5.97 -5.16 8.87
N THR A 93 4.90 -4.84 9.59
CA THR A 93 4.53 -5.56 10.83
C THR A 93 4.22 -7.03 10.54
N VAL A 94 3.41 -7.34 9.53
CA VAL A 94 3.08 -8.73 9.19
C VAL A 94 4.34 -9.49 8.73
N TRP A 95 5.18 -8.86 7.91
CA TRP A 95 6.45 -9.45 7.48
C TRP A 95 7.36 -9.75 8.66
N LEU A 96 7.51 -8.80 9.59
CA LEU A 96 8.34 -8.95 10.78
C LEU A 96 7.82 -10.10 11.66
N VAL A 97 6.52 -10.16 11.92
CA VAL A 97 5.91 -11.27 12.69
C VAL A 97 6.19 -12.62 12.02
N PHE A 98 6.05 -12.70 10.69
CA PHE A 98 6.32 -13.94 9.95
C PHE A 98 7.80 -14.32 9.97
N PHE A 99 8.69 -13.33 9.84
CA PHE A 99 10.14 -13.49 9.90
C PHE A 99 10.59 -14.01 11.28
N PHE A 100 10.15 -13.36 12.35
CA PHE A 100 10.48 -13.77 13.72
C PHE A 100 9.88 -15.13 14.07
N SER A 101 8.63 -15.41 13.67
CA SER A 101 8.00 -16.72 13.88
C SER A 101 8.81 -17.86 13.23
N LYS A 102 9.28 -17.64 11.99
CA LYS A 102 10.17 -18.59 11.31
C LYS A 102 11.53 -18.69 11.99
N TRP A 103 12.13 -17.58 12.38
CA TRP A 103 13.44 -17.56 13.00
C TRP A 103 13.45 -18.31 14.35
N ILE A 104 12.44 -18.08 15.20
CA ILE A 104 12.30 -18.77 16.49
C ILE A 104 12.16 -20.28 16.29
N ARG A 105 11.41 -20.72 15.27
CA ARG A 105 11.21 -22.15 14.97
C ARG A 105 12.46 -22.82 14.44
N ILE A 106 13.23 -22.14 13.59
CA ILE A 106 14.36 -22.75 12.88
C ILE A 106 15.67 -22.59 13.67
N LYS A 107 15.75 -21.62 14.60
CA LYS A 107 16.97 -21.20 15.33
C LYS A 107 18.21 -20.99 14.44
N LYS A 108 18.04 -20.93 13.12
CA LYS A 108 19.07 -20.53 12.16
C LYS A 108 18.72 -19.14 11.67
N PHE A 109 19.67 -18.24 11.83
CA PHE A 109 19.58 -16.89 11.31
C PHE A 109 19.54 -16.96 9.76
N PRO A 110 18.59 -16.29 9.08
CA PRO A 110 18.36 -16.46 7.65
C PRO A 110 19.32 -15.68 6.74
N TRP A 111 20.37 -15.04 7.27
CA TRP A 111 21.44 -14.54 6.42
C TRP A 111 22.12 -15.74 5.74
N PRO A 112 22.16 -15.82 4.40
CA PRO A 112 23.17 -16.63 3.75
C PRO A 112 24.49 -16.04 4.21
N GLY A 113 25.36 -16.88 4.77
CA GLY A 113 26.64 -16.44 5.28
C GLY A 113 27.31 -15.51 4.28
N ILE A 114 28.05 -14.54 4.81
CA ILE A 114 29.12 -13.84 4.10
C ILE A 114 30.16 -14.91 3.72
N GLN A 115 29.80 -15.82 2.81
CA GLN A 115 30.62 -16.95 2.42
C GLN A 115 31.29 -16.54 1.12
N LYS A 116 32.39 -15.82 1.33
CA LYS A 116 33.47 -15.52 0.39
C LYS A 116 33.03 -14.68 -0.82
N SER A 117 33.04 -13.36 -0.65
CA SER A 117 33.25 -12.50 -1.80
C SER A 117 34.63 -12.85 -2.41
N PRO A 118 34.71 -13.12 -3.73
CA PRO A 118 35.98 -13.42 -4.40
C PRO A 118 36.98 -12.25 -4.31
N PHE A 119 36.52 -11.06 -3.93
CA PHE A 119 37.30 -9.83 -3.80
C PHE A 119 38.22 -9.79 -2.56
N LEU A 120 37.97 -10.62 -1.54
CA LEU A 120 38.78 -10.64 -0.31
C LEU A 120 40.03 -11.54 -0.40
N GLY A 121 40.20 -12.29 -1.50
CA GLY A 121 41.40 -13.09 -1.77
C GLY A 121 42.43 -12.39 -2.68
N ALA A 122 42.16 -11.16 -3.12
CA ALA A 122 43.02 -10.41 -4.04
C ALA A 122 43.95 -9.40 -3.34
N PHE A 123 43.89 -9.32 -2.01
CA PHE A 123 44.69 -8.39 -1.19
C PHE A 123 45.39 -9.10 -0.01
N GLY A 124 45.72 -10.38 -0.16
CA GLY A 124 46.51 -11.16 0.78
C GLY A 124 47.83 -11.58 0.17
#